data_AF-A0A7S3RJY1-F1
#
_entry.id   AF-A0A7S3RJY1-F1
#
_cell.length_a   1.000
_cell.length_b   1.000
_cell.length_c   1.000
_cell.angle_alpha   90.00
_cell.angle_beta   90.00
_cell.angle_gamma   90.00
#
_symmetry.space_group_name_H-M   'P 1'
#
loop_
_entity.id
_entity.type
_entity.pdbx_description
1 polymer ?
#
loop_
_entity_poly.entity_id
_entity_poly.type
_entity_poly.pdbx_seq_one_letter_code
_entity_poly.pdbx_strand_id
1 'polypeptide(L)'
;PSQMVYASLDQYWSPSDRATFQRQLDIPQDQYVRQLSLGNGRSGDAECRSSVGNCLEANLDVQYMMGLSPWSKMGYWYMDAESSMYDFLVSFAEYMLNTEQPPHVISISYGLPEIGASTSAIQLFNTL
;
A
#
# COMPACT_ATOMS: atom_id res chain seq x y z
N PRO A 1 -2.38 16.12 -6.60
CA PRO A 1 -3.12 15.13 -5.78
C PRO A 1 -2.14 14.10 -5.21
N SER A 2 -2.43 13.52 -4.05
CA SER A 2 -1.63 12.45 -3.44
C SER A 2 -2.48 11.21 -3.23
N GLN A 3 -1.88 10.05 -3.42
CA GLN A 3 -2.51 8.75 -3.26
C GLN A 3 -1.57 7.81 -2.49
N MET A 4 -2.15 6.79 -1.85
CA MET A 4 -1.42 5.83 -1.04
C MET A 4 -1.99 4.42 -1.23
N VAL A 5 -1.11 3.43 -1.19
CA VAL A 5 -1.46 2.02 -1.01
C VAL A 5 -1.08 1.60 0.40
N TYR A 6 -1.98 0.88 1.05
CA TYR A 6 -1.69 0.13 2.26
C TYR A 6 -1.34 -1.32 1.93
N ALA A 7 -0.34 -1.88 2.60
CA ALA A 7 0.11 -3.25 2.40
C ALA A 7 0.35 -3.99 3.73
N SER A 8 0.06 -5.30 3.77
CA SER A 8 0.29 -6.15 4.95
C SER A 8 0.74 -7.60 4.68
N LEU A 9 0.76 -8.10 3.44
CA LEU A 9 1.03 -9.52 3.15
C LEU A 9 2.51 -9.96 3.21
N ASP A 10 3.37 -9.24 3.94
CA ASP A 10 4.83 -9.46 3.94
C ASP A 10 5.51 -9.37 2.56
N GLN A 11 4.78 -8.88 1.55
CA GLN A 11 5.22 -8.83 0.16
C GLN A 11 6.01 -7.55 -0.15
N TYR A 12 6.86 -7.64 -1.17
CA TYR A 12 7.69 -6.56 -1.66
C TYR A 12 7.17 -6.00 -2.98
N TRP A 13 7.34 -4.71 -3.21
CA TRP A 13 7.16 -4.13 -4.54
C TRP A 13 8.55 -3.89 -5.19
N SER A 14 8.62 -4.07 -6.50
CA SER A 14 9.85 -3.98 -7.28
C SER A 14 9.89 -2.68 -8.09
N PRO A 15 10.81 -1.75 -7.79
CA PRO A 15 11.09 -0.59 -8.64
C PRO A 15 11.33 -0.95 -10.10
N SER A 16 12.05 -2.04 -10.38
CA SER A 16 12.36 -2.49 -11.73
C SER A 16 11.13 -3.02 -12.46
N ASP A 17 10.25 -3.75 -11.77
CA ASP A 17 9.00 -4.26 -12.35
C ASP A 17 8.05 -3.10 -12.63
N ARG A 18 7.93 -2.14 -11.70
CA ARG A 18 7.16 -0.91 -11.91
C ARG A 18 7.64 -0.13 -13.13
N ALA A 19 8.96 0.09 -13.24
CA ALA A 19 9.53 0.79 -14.41
C ALA A 19 9.30 0.01 -15.72
N THR A 20 9.30 -1.32 -15.66
CA THR A 20 9.00 -2.16 -16.83
C THR A 20 7.54 -2.08 -17.22
N PHE A 21 6.62 -2.18 -16.26
CA PHE A 21 5.18 -1.98 -16.45
C PHE A 21 4.89 -0.60 -17.07
N GLN A 22 5.48 0.46 -16.53
CA GLN A 22 5.30 1.82 -17.05
C GLN A 22 5.80 1.95 -18.49
N ARG A 23 6.95 1.34 -18.83
CA ARG A 23 7.46 1.32 -20.22
C ARG A 23 6.57 0.53 -21.17
N GLN A 24 6.03 -0.61 -20.74
CA GLN A 24 5.21 -1.46 -21.59
C GLN A 24 3.87 -0.81 -21.96
N LEU A 25 3.38 0.09 -21.11
CA LEU A 25 2.10 0.77 -21.28
C LEU A 25 2.25 2.26 -21.62
N ASP A 26 3.46 2.72 -21.96
CA ASP A 26 3.78 4.12 -22.26
C ASP A 26 3.33 5.12 -21.17
N ILE A 27 3.43 4.71 -19.89
CA ILE A 27 3.11 5.52 -18.72
C ILE A 27 4.32 6.40 -18.34
N PRO A 28 4.14 7.70 -18.06
CA PRO A 28 5.19 8.57 -17.55
C PRO A 28 5.84 8.04 -16.26
N GLN A 29 7.16 8.20 -16.13
CA GLN A 29 7.96 7.71 -14.99
C GLN A 29 8.44 8.85 -14.07
N ASP A 30 7.83 10.02 -14.17
CA ASP A 30 8.27 11.23 -13.46
C ASP A 30 7.95 11.20 -11.96
N GLN A 31 7.15 10.22 -11.51
CA GLN A 31 6.79 10.04 -10.10
C GLN A 31 7.49 8.82 -9.51
N TYR A 32 7.83 8.94 -8.22
CA TYR A 32 8.40 7.87 -7.42
C TYR A 32 7.45 7.47 -6.29
N VAL A 33 7.60 6.24 -5.82
CA VAL A 33 6.88 5.72 -4.66
C VAL A 33 7.61 6.16 -3.40
N ARG A 34 6.97 6.99 -2.57
CA ARG A 34 7.46 7.38 -1.25
C ARG A 34 7.09 6.29 -0.24
N GLN A 35 8.08 5.77 0.48
CA GLN A 35 7.83 4.89 1.62
C GLN A 35 7.36 5.71 2.82
N LEU A 36 6.23 5.31 3.39
CA LEU A 36 5.57 5.99 4.51
C LEU A 36 5.76 5.24 5.84
N SER A 37 6.01 3.93 5.78
CA SER A 37 6.37 3.13 6.95
C SER A 37 7.86 3.21 7.28
N LEU A 38 8.24 2.83 8.50
CA LEU A 38 9.64 2.71 8.91
C LEU A 38 10.32 1.56 8.15
N GLY A 39 11.57 1.76 7.73
CA GLY A 39 12.36 0.77 6.98
C GLY A 39 12.35 0.99 5.46
N ASN A 40 12.61 -0.06 4.68
CA ASN A 40 12.61 0.03 3.21
C ASN A 40 11.20 0.05 2.59
N GLY A 41 10.15 0.04 3.43
CA GLY A 41 8.75 -0.09 3.02
C GLY A 41 8.54 -1.24 2.05
N ARG A 42 9.23 -2.37 2.28
CA ARG A 42 9.18 -3.57 1.45
C ARG A 42 9.46 -3.27 -0.04
N SER A 43 10.36 -2.35 -0.34
CA SER A 43 10.88 -2.18 -1.70
C SER A 43 12.07 -3.10 -1.94
N GLY A 44 12.04 -3.93 -3.00
CA GLY A 44 13.17 -4.81 -3.31
C GLY A 44 13.01 -5.67 -4.56
N ASP A 45 13.78 -5.38 -5.62
CA ASP A 45 13.79 -6.19 -6.84
C ASP A 45 14.31 -7.62 -6.63
N ALA A 46 15.21 -7.83 -5.65
CA ALA A 46 15.78 -9.13 -5.38
C ALA A 46 14.74 -10.13 -4.86
N GLU A 47 13.78 -9.65 -4.06
CA GLU A 47 12.71 -10.46 -3.50
C GLU A 47 11.73 -10.94 -4.58
N CYS A 48 11.45 -10.10 -5.58
CA CYS A 48 10.57 -10.46 -6.68
C CYS A 48 11.24 -11.39 -7.69
N ARG A 49 12.57 -11.34 -7.80
CA ARG A 49 13.35 -12.30 -8.59
C ARG A 49 13.49 -13.66 -7.89
N SER A 50 13.53 -13.69 -6.56
CA SER A 50 13.64 -14.95 -5.82
C SER A 50 12.33 -15.74 -5.86
N SER A 51 11.19 -15.06 -5.78
CA SER A 51 9.87 -15.67 -5.97
C SER A 51 8.85 -14.61 -6.39
N VAL A 52 8.12 -14.88 -7.47
CA VAL A 52 7.02 -14.00 -7.93
C VAL A 52 5.96 -13.84 -6.84
N GLY A 53 5.70 -14.89 -6.06
CA GLY A 53 4.73 -14.89 -4.95
C GLY A 53 5.07 -13.88 -3.85
N ASN A 54 6.32 -13.45 -3.74
CA ASN A 54 6.74 -12.46 -2.76
C ASN A 54 6.30 -11.04 -3.13
N CYS A 55 5.75 -10.82 -4.33
CA CYS A 55 5.52 -9.47 -4.84
C CYS A 55 4.18 -9.25 -5.56
N LEU A 56 3.34 -10.27 -5.69
CA LEU A 56 2.12 -10.21 -6.50
C LEU A 56 1.23 -9.01 -6.17
N GLU A 57 0.79 -8.90 -4.92
CA GLU A 57 -0.14 -7.86 -4.47
C GLU A 57 0.53 -6.50 -4.42
N ALA A 58 1.73 -6.44 -3.82
CA ALA A 58 2.46 -5.19 -3.66
C ALA A 58 2.85 -4.55 -5.02
N ASN A 59 3.21 -5.37 -6.03
CA ASN A 59 3.40 -4.88 -7.40
C ASN A 59 2.07 -4.48 -8.03
N LEU A 60 1.01 -5.30 -7.92
CA LEU A 60 -0.30 -5.02 -8.50
C LEU A 60 -0.81 -3.65 -8.07
N ASP A 61 -0.85 -3.40 -6.76
CA ASP A 61 -1.36 -2.16 -6.18
C ASP A 61 -0.55 -0.95 -6.66
N VAL A 62 0.79 -1.00 -6.55
CA VAL A 62 1.67 0.12 -6.94
C VAL A 62 1.57 0.40 -8.44
N GLN A 63 1.61 -0.65 -9.26
CA GLN A 63 1.64 -0.51 -10.72
C GLN A 63 0.32 0.07 -11.24
N TYR A 64 -0.82 -0.44 -10.79
CA TYR A 64 -2.11 0.05 -11.29
C TYR A 64 -2.49 1.42 -10.74
N MET A 65 -2.15 1.74 -9.48
CA MET A 65 -2.35 3.08 -8.94
C MET A 65 -1.55 4.13 -9.71
N MET A 66 -0.30 3.82 -10.05
CA MET A 66 0.53 4.73 -10.86
C MET A 66 0.19 4.69 -12.34
N GLY A 67 -0.36 3.59 -12.86
CA GLY A 67 -0.81 3.50 -14.25
C GLY A 67 -2.06 4.32 -14.52
N LEU A 68 -3.02 4.35 -13.59
CA LEU A 68 -4.26 5.12 -13.73
C LEU A 68 -4.09 6.60 -13.34
N SER A 69 -3.13 6.91 -12.46
CA SER A 69 -2.87 8.28 -12.02
C SER A 69 -1.36 8.59 -11.98
N PRO A 70 -0.68 8.65 -13.14
CA PRO A 70 0.78 8.72 -13.19
C PRO A 70 1.39 10.01 -12.66
N TRP A 71 0.60 11.10 -12.58
CA TRP A 71 1.04 12.38 -12.05
C TRP A 71 0.69 12.60 -10.57
N SER A 72 0.00 11.65 -9.95
CA SER A 72 -0.29 11.71 -8.51
C SER A 72 0.92 11.29 -7.69
N LYS A 73 1.18 12.00 -6.58
CA LYS A 73 2.22 11.59 -5.63
C LYS A 73 1.84 10.24 -5.04
N MET A 74 2.70 9.25 -5.13
CA MET A 74 2.42 7.88 -4.69
C MET A 74 3.11 7.57 -3.36
N GLY A 75 2.33 7.19 -2.35
CA GLY A 75 2.81 6.68 -1.07
C GLY A 75 2.60 5.18 -0.94
N TYR A 76 3.50 4.50 -0.23
CA TYR A 76 3.36 3.09 0.12
C TYR A 76 3.53 2.95 1.63
N TRP A 77 2.51 2.42 2.30
CA TRP A 77 2.46 2.27 3.74
C TRP A 77 2.27 0.79 4.09
N TYR A 78 3.33 0.18 4.61
CA TYR A 78 3.33 -1.22 5.00
C TYR A 78 3.20 -1.37 6.51
N MET A 79 2.36 -2.32 6.95
CA MET A 79 2.32 -2.83 8.31
C MET A 79 2.59 -4.33 8.32
N ASP A 80 3.10 -4.84 9.44
CA ASP A 80 3.42 -6.26 9.58
C ASP A 80 2.16 -7.15 9.47
N ALA A 81 2.32 -8.31 8.84
CA ALA A 81 1.25 -9.26 8.51
C ALA A 81 0.55 -9.85 9.74
N GLU A 82 1.27 -9.91 10.87
CA GLU A 82 0.78 -10.44 12.14
C GLU A 82 -0.14 -9.45 12.90
N SER A 83 -0.37 -8.26 12.36
CA SER A 83 -1.25 -7.26 12.98
C SER A 83 -2.72 -7.67 12.85
N SER A 84 -3.49 -7.60 13.93
CA SER A 84 -4.94 -7.82 13.83
C SER A 84 -5.61 -6.68 13.04
N MET A 85 -6.82 -6.89 12.51
CA MET A 85 -7.59 -5.79 11.89
C MET A 85 -7.78 -4.61 12.87
N TYR A 86 -7.95 -4.89 14.15
CA TYR A 86 -8.07 -3.82 15.15
C TYR A 86 -6.76 -3.01 15.27
N ASP A 87 -5.61 -3.68 15.31
CA ASP A 87 -4.30 -3.01 15.36
C ASP A 87 -4.04 -2.17 14.10
N PHE A 88 -4.43 -2.69 12.93
CA PHE A 88 -4.43 -1.94 11.68
C PHE A 88 -5.26 -0.66 11.80
N LEU A 89 -6.50 -0.75 12.27
CA LEU A 89 -7.39 0.41 12.36
C LEU A 89 -6.90 1.47 13.34
N VAL A 90 -6.33 1.06 14.47
CA VAL A 90 -5.70 1.98 15.44
C VAL A 90 -4.50 2.67 14.79
N SER A 91 -3.58 1.92 14.21
CA SER A 91 -2.40 2.47 13.53
C SER A 91 -2.77 3.40 12.37
N PHE A 92 -3.82 3.05 11.61
CA PHE A 92 -4.35 3.88 10.54
C PHE A 92 -4.92 5.19 11.08
N ALA A 93 -5.74 5.13 12.13
CA ALA A 93 -6.28 6.32 12.79
C ALA A 93 -5.16 7.24 13.28
N GLU A 94 -4.16 6.67 13.97
CA GLU A 94 -2.99 7.40 14.46
C GLU A 94 -2.19 8.03 13.32
N TYR A 95 -1.95 7.32 12.23
CA TYR A 95 -1.25 7.87 11.06
C TYR A 95 -2.01 9.05 10.47
N MET A 96 -3.33 8.92 10.27
CA MET A 96 -4.15 9.97 9.68
C MET A 96 -4.24 11.21 10.58
N LEU A 97 -4.37 11.02 11.89
CA LEU A 97 -4.43 12.11 12.87
C LEU A 97 -3.09 12.86 13.02
N ASN A 98 -1.96 12.17 12.82
CA ASN A 98 -0.63 12.76 12.96
C ASN A 98 0.00 13.24 11.64
N THR A 99 -0.69 13.07 10.50
CA THR A 99 -0.20 13.50 9.19
C THR A 99 -0.81 14.85 8.82
N GLU A 100 0.01 15.91 8.73
CA GLU A 100 -0.46 17.26 8.37
C GLU A 100 -1.19 17.34 7.02
N GLN A 101 -0.77 16.51 6.06
CA GLN A 101 -1.35 16.42 4.72
C GLN A 101 -1.58 14.96 4.36
N PRO A 102 -2.69 14.35 4.83
CA PRO A 102 -2.99 12.96 4.53
C PRO A 102 -3.15 12.76 3.01
N PRO A 103 -2.91 11.54 2.50
CA PRO A 103 -3.20 11.23 1.12
C PRO A 103 -4.68 11.47 0.80
N HIS A 104 -4.96 12.01 -0.39
CA HIS A 104 -6.33 12.29 -0.82
C HIS A 104 -7.09 11.01 -1.19
N VAL A 105 -6.35 9.98 -1.61
CA VAL A 105 -6.89 8.66 -1.98
C VAL A 105 -6.08 7.59 -1.28
N ILE A 106 -6.76 6.62 -0.68
CA ILE A 106 -6.16 5.49 0.01
C ILE A 106 -6.75 4.22 -0.60
N SER A 107 -5.88 3.35 -1.13
CA SER A 107 -6.24 2.04 -1.65
C SER A 107 -5.90 0.97 -0.61
N ILE A 108 -6.88 0.14 -0.28
CA ILE A 108 -6.76 -0.97 0.67
C ILE A 108 -7.31 -2.21 0.00
N SER A 109 -6.44 -3.17 -0.32
CA SER A 109 -6.80 -4.43 -0.98
C SER A 109 -6.97 -5.58 0.04
N TYR A 110 -7.48 -5.27 1.23
CA TYR A 110 -7.69 -6.24 2.31
C TYR A 110 -9.11 -6.20 2.83
N GLY A 111 -9.58 -7.36 3.27
CA GLY A 111 -10.86 -7.50 3.92
C GLY A 111 -11.00 -8.86 4.59
N LEU A 112 -11.99 -8.94 5.47
CA LEU A 112 -12.45 -10.20 6.06
C LEU A 112 -13.98 -10.19 6.11
N PRO A 113 -14.62 -11.37 6.18
CA PRO A 113 -16.07 -11.43 6.37
C PRO A 113 -16.48 -10.66 7.63
N GLU A 114 -17.49 -9.81 7.56
CA GLU A 114 -17.92 -8.96 8.69
C GLU A 114 -18.24 -9.78 9.95
N ILE A 115 -18.79 -10.98 9.80
CA ILE A 115 -19.05 -11.92 10.90
C ILE A 115 -17.79 -12.41 11.64
N GLY A 116 -16.62 -12.29 11.01
CA GLY A 116 -15.31 -12.60 11.58
C GLY A 116 -14.63 -11.41 12.26
N ALA A 117 -15.21 -10.21 12.15
CA ALA A 117 -14.70 -9.01 12.80
C ALA A 117 -15.22 -8.90 14.24
N SER A 118 -14.38 -8.40 15.16
CA SER A 118 -14.87 -8.04 16.48
C SER A 118 -15.79 -6.81 16.40
N THR A 119 -16.75 -6.71 17.31
CA THR A 119 -17.64 -5.53 17.39
C THR A 119 -16.84 -4.24 17.55
N SER A 120 -15.73 -4.25 18.30
CA SER A 120 -14.86 -3.09 18.47
C SER A 120 -14.18 -2.67 17.16
N ALA A 121 -13.74 -3.63 16.33
CA ALA A 121 -13.11 -3.31 15.05
C ALA A 121 -14.14 -2.76 14.04
N ILE A 122 -15.35 -3.32 13.99
CA ILE A 122 -16.45 -2.78 13.15
C ILE A 122 -16.80 -1.35 13.57
N GLN A 123 -16.94 -1.11 14.87
CA GLN A 123 -17.24 0.22 15.39
C GLN A 123 -16.14 1.23 15.06
N LEU A 124 -14.87 0.84 15.28
CA LEU A 124 -13.74 1.70 14.94
C LEU A 124 -13.72 2.03 13.45
N PHE A 125 -13.80 1.03 12.57
CA PHE A 125 -13.82 1.22 11.11
C PHE A 125 -14.90 2.21 10.65
N ASN A 126 -16.10 2.13 11.21
CA ASN A 126 -17.23 3.00 10.84
C ASN A 126 -17.12 4.45 11.37
N THR A 127 -16.11 4.74 12.20
CA THR A 127 -15.92 6.08 12.81
C THR A 127 -14.63 6.77 12.36
N LEU A 128 -13.83 6.09 11.52
CA LEU A 128 -12.70 6.68 10.79
C LEU A 128 -13.21 7.52 9.61
#